data_AF-A0A6M3KZT7-F1
#
_entry.id   AF-A0A6M3KZT7-F1
#
_cell.length_a   1.000
_cell.length_b   1.000
_cell.length_c   1.000
_cell.angle_alpha   90.00
_cell.angle_beta   90.00
_cell.angle_gamma   90.00
#
_symmetry.space_group_name_H-M   'P 1'
#
loop_
_entity.id
_entity.type
_entity.pdbx_description
1 polymer ?
#
loop_
_entity_poly.entity_id
_entity_poly.type
_entity_poly.pdbx_seq_one_letter_code
_entity_poly.pdbx_strand_id
1 'polypeptide(L)'
;MKYYRPHRHRKDVLMLSLLSRGNVDNAISDARDQLDAEGRLYICDVRRCPLPTGPNVRGVRKQNLLRWLDRAGLVAVECFEQKDLTYALVRKMTGEELRLQAEQKRGMAHAYFDDQY
;
A
#
# COMPACT_ATOMS: atom_id res chain seq x y z
N MET A 1 28.92 22.24 -9.87
CA MET A 1 28.70 20.77 -9.90
C MET A 1 27.26 20.51 -10.31
N LYS A 2 27.03 19.80 -11.42
CA LYS A 2 25.68 19.39 -11.84
C LYS A 2 25.35 18.08 -11.13
N TYR A 3 24.41 18.12 -10.19
CA TYR A 3 23.92 16.89 -9.56
C TYR A 3 23.18 16.05 -10.61
N TYR A 4 23.70 14.86 -10.89
CA TYR A 4 22.99 13.85 -11.66
C TYR A 4 21.80 13.39 -10.81
N ARG A 5 20.61 13.98 -11.02
CA ARG A 5 19.37 13.37 -10.55
C ARG A 5 19.13 12.17 -11.45
N PRO A 6 19.01 10.94 -10.91
CA PRO A 6 18.59 9.81 -11.73
C PRO A 6 17.25 10.17 -12.35
N HIS A 7 17.13 10.08 -13.67
CA HIS A 7 15.83 10.02 -14.32
C HIS A 7 15.11 8.80 -13.76
N ARG A 8 14.35 8.96 -12.68
CA ARG A 8 13.35 7.99 -12.25
C ARG A 8 12.37 7.94 -13.42
N HIS A 9 12.47 6.90 -14.26
CA HIS A 9 11.44 6.55 -15.22
C HIS A 9 10.17 6.30 -14.41
N ARG A 10 9.37 7.35 -14.27
CA ARG A 10 8.08 7.22 -13.63
C ARG A 10 7.19 6.42 -14.58
N LYS A 11 6.34 5.60 -13.96
CA LYS A 11 5.54 4.62 -14.66
C LYS A 11 4.06 4.92 -14.46
N ASP A 12 3.32 4.84 -15.54
CA ASP A 12 1.86 4.89 -15.53
C ASP A 12 1.26 3.64 -14.90
N VAL A 13 1.94 2.49 -15.03
CA VAL A 13 1.47 1.21 -14.49
C VAL A 13 2.63 0.45 -13.85
N LEU A 14 2.40 -0.05 -12.63
CA LEU A 14 3.30 -0.96 -11.93
C LEU A 14 2.55 -2.19 -11.42
N MET A 15 3.22 -3.33 -11.43
CA MET A 15 2.74 -4.55 -10.77
C MET A 15 3.71 -4.90 -9.63
N LEU A 16 3.16 -5.17 -8.45
CA LEU A 16 3.91 -5.52 -7.24
C LEU A 16 3.44 -6.87 -6.70
N SER A 17 4.36 -7.81 -6.62
CA SER A 17 4.18 -9.07 -5.90
C SER A 17 4.81 -8.99 -4.51
N LEU A 18 4.03 -9.25 -3.46
CA LEU A 18 4.48 -9.11 -2.07
C LEU A 18 5.20 -10.35 -1.53
N LEU A 19 5.06 -11.51 -2.18
CA LEU A 19 5.58 -12.82 -1.75
C LEU A 19 7.11 -12.90 -1.59
N SER A 20 7.85 -11.96 -2.19
CA SER A 20 9.32 -11.95 -2.20
C SER A 20 9.92 -10.89 -1.27
N ARG A 21 9.10 -10.11 -0.55
CA ARG A 21 9.55 -8.88 0.12
C ARG A 21 9.46 -9.03 1.64
N GLY A 22 10.61 -9.02 2.32
CA GLY A 22 10.68 -9.08 3.79
C GLY A 22 10.12 -7.86 4.52
N ASN A 23 9.94 -6.72 3.83
CA ASN A 23 9.28 -5.53 4.36
C ASN A 23 8.27 -4.97 3.34
N VAL A 24 6.99 -5.26 3.59
CA VAL A 24 5.87 -4.90 2.70
C VAL A 24 5.64 -3.38 2.64
N ASP A 25 5.80 -2.66 3.75
CA ASP A 25 5.63 -1.19 3.79
C ASP A 25 6.63 -0.49 2.86
N ASN A 26 7.89 -0.90 2.94
CA ASN A 26 8.94 -0.34 2.10
C ASN A 26 8.67 -0.65 0.62
N ALA A 27 8.25 -1.88 0.32
CA ALA A 27 7.94 -2.28 -1.06
C ALA A 27 6.81 -1.45 -1.66
N ILE A 28 5.76 -1.18 -0.88
CA ILE A 28 4.63 -0.35 -1.29
C ILE A 28 5.06 1.11 -1.46
N SER A 29 5.86 1.64 -0.53
CA SER A 29 6.38 3.02 -0.58
C SER A 29 7.29 3.24 -1.79
N ASP A 30 8.19 2.29 -2.07
CA ASP A 30 9.08 2.33 -3.23
C ASP A 30 8.29 2.26 -4.55
N ALA A 31 7.23 1.46 -4.60
CA ALA A 31 6.35 1.37 -5.76
C ALA A 31 5.60 2.70 -5.98
N ARG A 32 5.04 3.29 -4.91
CA ARG A 32 4.39 4.61 -4.92
C ARG A 32 5.32 5.70 -5.44
N ASP A 33 6.58 5.67 -5.05
CA ASP A 33 7.59 6.64 -5.45
C ASP A 33 8.02 6.53 -6.92
N GLN A 34 7.82 5.37 -7.53
CA GLN A 34 8.07 5.12 -8.95
C GLN A 34 6.85 5.40 -9.84
N LEU A 35 5.63 5.43 -9.29
CA LEU A 35 4.44 5.78 -10.05
C LEU A 35 4.47 7.25 -10.47
N ASP A 36 3.80 7.55 -11.57
CA ASP A 36 3.40 8.92 -11.89
C ASP A 36 2.31 9.45 -10.96
N ALA A 37 1.90 10.71 -11.14
CA ALA A 37 0.82 11.31 -10.34
C ALA A 37 -0.51 10.55 -10.52
N GLU A 38 -0.82 10.17 -11.76
CA GLU A 38 -2.02 9.41 -12.12
C GLU A 38 -1.77 7.90 -12.27
N GLY A 39 -0.56 7.45 -11.97
CA GLY A 39 -0.14 6.07 -12.15
C GLY A 39 -0.94 5.08 -11.30
N ARG A 40 -1.09 3.87 -11.82
CA ARG A 40 -1.81 2.75 -11.18
C ARG A 40 -0.84 1.67 -10.72
N LEU A 41 -1.07 1.17 -9.51
CA LEU A 41 -0.33 0.05 -8.95
C LEU A 41 -1.27 -1.14 -8.79
N TYR A 42 -0.89 -2.25 -9.40
CA TYR A 42 -1.53 -3.55 -9.24
C TYR A 42 -0.75 -4.36 -8.22
N ILE A 43 -1.41 -4.76 -7.15
CA ILE A 43 -0.82 -5.61 -6.12
C ILE A 43 -1.45 -6.99 -6.22
N CYS A 44 -0.60 -8.01 -6.25
CA CYS A 44 -1.01 -9.41 -6.19
C CYS A 44 -0.18 -10.12 -5.12
N ASP A 45 -0.86 -10.81 -4.20
CA ASP A 45 -0.21 -11.59 -3.17
C ASP A 45 -0.88 -12.94 -2.95
N VAL A 46 -0.08 -14.00 -2.72
CA VAL A 46 -0.59 -15.34 -2.46
C VAL A 46 -0.76 -15.55 -0.95
N ARG A 47 -2.03 -15.63 -0.53
CA ARG A 47 -2.46 -15.84 0.86
C ARG A 47 -2.02 -17.18 1.45
N ARG A 48 -1.90 -18.21 0.60
CA ARG A 48 -1.41 -19.53 0.97
C ARG A 48 -0.58 -20.11 -0.15
N CYS A 49 0.71 -20.25 0.10
CA CYS A 49 1.58 -21.08 -0.72
C CYS A 49 1.95 -22.32 0.10
N PRO A 50 1.39 -23.51 -0.22
CA PRO A 50 1.86 -24.75 0.39
C PRO A 50 3.29 -24.99 -0.08
N LEU A 51 4.25 -24.88 0.84
CA LEU A 51 5.65 -25.24 0.56
C LEU A 51 5.80 -26.76 0.68
N PRO A 52 6.53 -27.43 -0.24
CA PRO A 52 6.76 -28.87 -0.18
C PRO A 52 7.41 -29.31 1.14
N THR A 53 8.25 -28.45 1.70
CA THR A 53 8.98 -28.66 2.95
C THR A 53 9.10 -27.32 3.68
N GLY A 54 8.12 -26.98 4.52
CA GLY A 54 8.20 -25.76 5.33
C GLY A 54 6.85 -25.28 5.88
N PRO A 55 6.86 -24.32 6.82
CA PRO A 55 5.64 -23.70 7.30
C PRO A 55 4.93 -22.98 6.13
N ASN A 56 3.61 -23.13 6.05
CA ASN A 56 2.79 -22.42 5.07
C ASN A 56 3.08 -20.92 5.15
N VAL A 57 3.48 -20.31 4.03
CA VAL A 57 3.59 -18.86 3.93
C VAL A 57 2.18 -18.30 3.94
N ARG A 58 1.86 -17.51 4.98
CA ARG A 58 0.62 -16.74 5.04
C ARG A 58 0.85 -15.42 4.34
N GLY A 59 0.17 -15.23 3.21
CA GLY A 59 0.15 -13.94 2.55
C GLY A 59 -0.65 -12.90 3.32
N VAL A 60 -0.67 -11.72 2.74
CA VAL A 60 -1.25 -10.48 3.21
C VAL A 60 -2.78 -10.57 3.17
N ARG A 61 -3.40 -10.38 4.34
CA ARG A 61 -4.84 -10.16 4.44
C ARG A 61 -5.20 -8.77 3.91
N LYS A 62 -6.37 -8.65 3.27
CA LYS A 62 -6.93 -7.38 2.78
C LYS A 62 -6.86 -6.25 3.82
N GLN A 63 -7.23 -6.52 5.07
CA GLN A 63 -7.20 -5.50 6.12
C GLN A 63 -5.80 -4.95 6.39
N ASN A 64 -4.77 -5.80 6.35
CA ASN A 64 -3.38 -5.37 6.54
C ASN A 64 -2.91 -4.58 5.32
N LEU A 65 -3.23 -5.06 4.11
CA LEU A 65 -2.91 -4.36 2.87
C LEU A 65 -3.48 -2.93 2.88
N LEU A 66 -4.75 -2.76 3.23
CA LEU A 66 -5.38 -1.44 3.27
C LEU A 66 -4.68 -0.50 4.26
N ARG A 67 -4.27 -0.99 5.43
CA ARG A 67 -3.49 -0.18 6.39
C ARG A 67 -2.13 0.24 5.84
N TRP A 68 -1.47 -0.62 5.08
CA TRP A 68 -0.17 -0.31 4.47
C TRP A 68 -0.29 0.68 3.33
N LEU A 69 -1.31 0.52 2.48
CA LEU A 69 -1.65 1.48 1.44
C LEU A 69 -1.95 2.86 2.03
N ASP A 70 -2.78 2.89 3.08
CA ASP A 70 -3.13 4.10 3.81
C ASP A 70 -1.89 4.85 4.30
N ARG A 71 -0.98 4.14 4.97
CA ARG A 71 0.29 4.71 5.45
C ARG A 71 1.20 5.20 4.33
N ALA A 72 1.15 4.59 3.15
CA ALA A 72 1.93 4.99 1.98
C ALA A 72 1.30 6.16 1.19
N GLY A 73 0.14 6.69 1.62
CA GLY A 73 -0.59 7.73 0.88
C GLY A 73 -1.17 7.20 -0.44
N LEU A 74 -1.57 5.92 -0.43
CA LEU A 74 -2.19 5.23 -1.54
C LEU A 74 -3.61 4.82 -1.17
N VAL A 75 -4.52 4.86 -2.13
CA VAL A 75 -5.90 4.40 -1.95
C VAL A 75 -6.18 3.23 -2.87
N ALA A 76 -6.78 2.18 -2.32
CA ALA A 76 -7.29 1.05 -3.09
C ALA A 76 -8.58 1.49 -3.80
N VAL A 77 -8.54 1.50 -5.13
CA VAL A 77 -9.73 1.63 -5.98
C VAL A 77 -10.55 0.35 -5.90
N GLU A 78 -9.85 -0.78 -5.95
CA GLU A 78 -10.43 -2.10 -5.77
C GLU A 78 -9.51 -2.91 -4.87
N CYS A 79 -10.09 -3.68 -3.95
CA CYS A 79 -9.34 -4.65 -3.16
C CYS A 79 -10.24 -5.80 -2.74
N PHE A 80 -9.89 -7.01 -3.17
CA PHE A 80 -10.67 -8.21 -2.88
C PHE A 80 -9.74 -9.41 -2.68
N GLU A 81 -10.31 -10.43 -2.04
CA GLU A 81 -9.63 -11.69 -1.77
C GLU A 81 -10.37 -12.81 -2.51
N GLN A 82 -9.64 -13.64 -3.24
CA GLN A 82 -10.21 -14.75 -3.99
C GLN A 82 -9.35 -16.00 -3.79
N LYS A 83 -9.95 -17.06 -3.23
CA LYS A 83 -9.27 -18.34 -2.89
C LYS A 83 -7.96 -18.13 -2.13
N ASP A 84 -6.82 -18.21 -2.80
CA ASP A 84 -5.50 -18.07 -2.18
C ASP A 84 -4.79 -16.78 -2.59
N LEU A 85 -5.51 -15.79 -3.11
CA LEU A 85 -4.95 -14.55 -3.64
C LEU A 85 -5.60 -13.31 -3.02
N THR A 86 -4.80 -12.28 -2.80
CA THR A 86 -5.22 -10.91 -2.48
C THR A 86 -4.85 -10.03 -3.66
N TYR A 87 -5.83 -9.31 -4.19
CA TYR A 87 -5.65 -8.35 -5.26
C TYR A 87 -5.97 -6.94 -4.79
N ALA A 88 -5.22 -5.96 -5.27
CA ALA A 88 -5.60 -4.56 -5.17
C ALA A 88 -5.20 -3.76 -6.41
N LEU A 89 -6.13 -2.94 -6.90
CA LEU A 89 -5.85 -1.85 -7.82
C LEU A 89 -5.76 -0.57 -7.02
N VAL A 90 -4.65 0.14 -7.16
CA VAL A 90 -4.26 1.22 -6.26
C VAL A 90 -3.86 2.45 -7.04
N ARG A 91 -4.14 3.63 -6.50
CA ARG A 91 -3.62 4.91 -6.99
C ARG A 91 -3.06 5.76 -5.86
N LYS A 92 -2.33 6.82 -6.21
CA LYS A 92 -1.96 7.87 -5.27
C LYS A 92 -3.20 8.63 -4.80
N MET A 93 -3.17 9.02 -3.53
CA MET A 93 -4.09 10.01 -3.01
C MET A 93 -3.75 11.39 -3.59
N THR A 94 -4.79 12.20 -3.80
CA THR A 94 -4.62 13.63 -4.09
C THR A 94 -4.20 14.38 -2.83
N GLY A 95 -3.74 15.62 -2.99
CA GLY A 95 -3.40 16.47 -1.85
C GLY A 95 -4.59 16.73 -0.92
N GLU A 96 -5.79 16.83 -1.49
CA GLU A 96 -7.03 17.01 -0.72
C GLU A 96 -7.39 15.76 0.09
N GLU A 97 -7.27 14.57 -0.50
CA GLU A 97 -7.53 13.31 0.19
C GLU A 97 -6.54 13.09 1.35
N LEU A 98 -5.27 13.43 1.15
CA LEU A 98 -4.27 13.39 2.22
C LEU A 98 -4.61 14.36 3.36
N ARG A 99 -5.10 15.56 3.03
CA ARG A 99 -5.53 16.55 4.04
C ARG A 99 -6.73 16.04 4.83
N LEU A 100 -7.77 15.57 4.15
CA LEU A 100 -8.99 15.02 4.76
C LEU A 100 -8.66 13.84 5.68
N GLN A 101 -7.76 12.96 5.25
CA GLN A 101 -7.30 11.86 6.08
C GLN A 101 -6.56 12.33 7.33
N ALA A 102 -5.66 13.31 7.21
CA ALA A 102 -4.95 13.86 8.36
C ALA A 102 -5.93 14.51 9.37
N GLU A 103 -6.97 15.18 8.88
CA GLU A 103 -8.03 15.77 9.70
C GLU A 103 -8.88 14.72 10.41
N GLN A 104 -9.30 13.66 9.72
CA GLN A 104 -10.02 12.54 10.35
C GLN A 104 -9.21 11.86 11.45
N LYS A 105 -7.92 11.63 11.21
CA LYS A 105 -7.01 11.03 12.21
C LYS A 105 -6.83 11.94 13.44
N ARG A 106 -6.78 13.26 13.24
CA ARG A 106 -6.75 14.25 14.33
C ARG A 106 -8.08 14.29 15.09
N GLY A 107 -9.21 14.34 14.39
CA GLY A 107 -10.54 14.34 15.00
C GLY A 107 -10.81 13.09 15.83
N MET A 108 -10.39 11.91 15.36
CA MET A 108 -10.44 10.68 16.15
C MET A 108 -9.53 10.72 17.37
N ALA A 109 -8.30 11.25 17.24
CA ALA A 109 -7.41 11.39 18.38
C ALA A 109 -8.03 12.29 19.46
N HIS A 110 -8.67 13.40 19.08
CA HIS A 110 -9.36 14.28 20.03
C HIS A 110 -10.58 13.63 20.69
N ALA A 111 -11.36 12.83 19.95
CA ALA A 111 -12.50 12.09 20.53
C ALA A 111 -12.10 11.06 21.61
N TYR A 112 -10.87 10.52 21.57
CA TYR A 112 -10.37 9.63 22.61
C TYR A 112 -9.91 10.35 23.89
N PHE A 113 -9.68 11.66 23.85
CA PHE A 113 -9.26 12.44 25.02
C PHE A 113 -10.45 13.04 25.80
N ASP A 114 -11.61 13.22 25.18
CA ASP A 114 -12.79 13.78 25.84
C ASP A 114 -13.62 12.74 26.65
N ASP A 115 -13.37 11.45 26.47
CA ASP A 115 -14.06 10.35 27.19
C ASP A 115 -13.34 9.92 28.50
N GLN A 116 -12.33 10.68 28.96
CA GLN A 116 -11.57 10.39 30.19
C GLN A 116 -11.71 11.43 31.31
N TYR A 117 -12.71 12.31 31.28
CA TYR A 117 -13.00 13.28 32.36
C TYR A 117 -14.43 13.20 32.88
#